data_AF-A0A699JI84-F1
#
_entry.id   AF-A0A699JI84-F1
#
_cell.length_a   1.000
_cell.length_b   1.000
_cell.length_c   1.000
_cell.angle_alpha   90.00
_cell.angle_beta   90.00
_cell.angle_gamma   90.00
#
_symmetry.space_group_name_H-M   'P 1'
#
loop_
_entity.id
_entity.type
_entity.pdbx_description
1 polymer ?
#
loop_
_entity_poly.entity_id
_entity_poly.type
_entity_poly.pdbx_seq_one_letter_code
_entity_poly.pdbx_strand_id
1 'polypeptide(L)'
;MVKKSKLDKDKEGKAVDPSHYRGIIGTLLYLTASRPDLQFAICMCARYQARPTEKHVHAVKRIFRYLRGIVHRGLWYPKDSSVALTAFTDADHAGCHDTRRSTSGSV
;
A
#
# COMPACT_ATOMS: atom_id res chain seq x y z
N MET A 1 -22.66 -8.11 5.48
CA MET A 1 -21.72 -7.56 4.49
C MET A 1 -20.85 -6.52 5.19
N VAL A 2 -19.62 -6.85 5.57
CA VAL A 2 -18.73 -5.94 6.32
C VAL A 2 -18.34 -4.78 5.40
N LYS A 3 -18.71 -3.54 5.73
CA LYS A 3 -18.20 -2.33 5.05
C LYS A 3 -16.67 -2.35 5.19
N LYS A 4 -15.95 -2.72 4.12
CA LYS A 4 -14.50 -2.46 4.03
C LYS A 4 -14.33 -0.95 4.16
N SER A 5 -13.78 -0.47 5.27
CA SER A 5 -13.39 0.92 5.44
C SER A 5 -12.27 1.23 4.44
N LYS A 6 -12.63 1.67 3.23
CA LYS A 6 -11.67 2.10 2.20
C LYS A 6 -10.91 3.31 2.73
N LEU A 7 -9.59 3.34 2.52
CA LEU A 7 -8.83 4.58 2.63
C LEU A 7 -9.34 5.55 1.56
N ASP A 8 -9.46 6.83 1.91
CA ASP A 8 -10.03 7.89 1.08
C ASP A 8 -9.28 9.20 1.31
N LYS A 9 -9.51 10.19 0.46
CA LYS A 9 -9.02 11.55 0.69
C LYS A 9 -9.81 12.22 1.80
N ASP A 10 -9.33 12.03 3.02
CA ASP A 10 -9.82 12.69 4.21
C ASP A 10 -9.54 14.21 4.15
N LYS A 11 -10.54 14.99 3.69
CA LYS A 11 -10.43 16.45 3.49
C LYS A 11 -10.52 17.24 4.81
N GLU A 12 -11.29 16.74 5.77
CA GLU A 12 -11.53 17.40 7.05
C GLU A 12 -10.59 16.91 8.16
N GLY A 13 -9.95 15.76 7.96
CA GLY A 13 -9.02 15.21 8.93
C GLY A 13 -7.79 16.07 9.16
N LYS A 14 -7.30 15.97 10.39
CA LYS A 14 -6.10 16.68 10.84
C LYS A 14 -4.88 16.23 10.03
N ALA A 15 -4.28 17.20 9.36
CA ALA A 15 -3.08 16.99 8.55
C ALA A 15 -1.90 16.59 9.44
N VAL A 16 -1.02 15.77 8.89
CA VAL A 16 0.23 15.32 9.53
C VAL A 16 1.41 15.84 8.70
N ASP A 17 2.58 15.96 9.31
CA ASP A 17 3.82 16.32 8.61
C ASP A 17 4.04 15.42 7.37
N PRO A 18 3.99 15.98 6.14
CA PRO A 18 4.20 15.23 4.92
C PRO A 18 5.59 14.62 4.83
N SER A 19 6.62 15.28 5.38
CA SER A 19 8.01 14.80 5.30
C SER A 19 8.18 13.52 6.11
N HIS A 20 7.71 13.51 7.35
CA HIS A 20 7.70 12.31 8.19
C HIS A 20 6.91 11.16 7.56
N TYR A 21 5.70 11.46 7.04
CA TYR A 21 4.88 10.43 6.39
C TYR A 21 5.56 9.84 5.16
N ARG A 22 6.16 10.67 4.30
CA ARG A 22 6.92 10.23 3.12
C ARG A 22 8.11 9.36 3.50
N GLY A 23 8.84 9.71 4.56
CA GLY A 23 9.92 8.89 5.10
C GLY A 23 9.45 7.47 5.43
N ILE A 24 8.33 7.36 6.15
CA ILE A 24 7.74 6.06 6.51
C ILE A 24 7.33 5.26 5.27
N ILE A 25 6.64 5.90 4.33
CA ILE A 25 6.21 5.24 3.09
C ILE A 25 7.43 4.78 2.26
N GLY A 26 8.49 5.57 2.19
CA GLY A 26 9.73 5.18 1.53
C GLY A 26 10.36 3.94 2.14
N THR A 27 10.45 3.86 3.47
CA THR A 27 10.95 2.67 4.17
C THR A 27 10.07 1.45 3.91
N LEU A 28 8.75 1.61 3.91
CA LEU A 28 7.82 0.52 3.60
C LEU A 28 7.92 0.07 2.15
N LEU A 29 8.08 0.99 1.20
CA LEU A 29 8.27 0.65 -0.22
C LEU A 29 9.53 -0.20 -0.41
N TYR A 30 10.64 0.13 0.25
CA TYR A 30 11.84 -0.70 0.21
C TYR A 30 11.57 -2.15 0.68
N LEU A 31 10.74 -2.32 1.70
CA LEU A 31 10.39 -3.62 2.24
C LEU A 31 9.57 -4.48 1.25
N THR A 32 8.87 -3.88 0.28
CA THR A 32 8.04 -4.63 -0.67
C THR A 32 8.85 -5.61 -1.54
N ALA A 33 10.14 -5.34 -1.76
CA ALA A 33 11.03 -6.23 -2.49
C ALA A 33 11.18 -7.62 -1.83
N SER A 34 11.15 -7.69 -0.50
CA SER A 34 11.20 -8.96 0.25
C SER A 34 9.82 -9.40 0.77
N ARG A 35 8.84 -8.49 0.78
CA ARG A 35 7.49 -8.69 1.31
C ARG A 35 6.41 -8.24 0.32
N PRO A 36 6.25 -8.95 -0.82
CA PRO A 36 5.27 -8.58 -1.85
C PRO A 36 3.82 -8.69 -1.35
N ASP A 37 3.58 -9.44 -0.27
CA ASP A 37 2.28 -9.53 0.43
C ASP A 37 1.76 -8.15 0.90
N LEU A 38 2.66 -7.18 1.11
CA LEU A 38 2.31 -5.84 1.59
C LEU A 38 2.12 -4.81 0.49
N GLN A 39 2.47 -5.15 -0.75
CA GLN A 39 2.60 -4.18 -1.83
C GLN A 39 1.32 -3.38 -2.06
N PHE A 40 0.17 -4.06 -2.10
CA PHE A 40 -1.12 -3.39 -2.26
C PHE A 40 -1.39 -2.37 -1.15
N ALA A 41 -1.21 -2.77 0.11
CA ALA A 41 -1.50 -1.91 1.27
C ALA A 41 -0.58 -0.67 1.30
N ILE A 42 0.70 -0.85 0.98
CA ILE A 42 1.69 0.23 0.96
C ILE A 42 1.41 1.18 -0.21
N CYS A 43 1.17 0.66 -1.41
CA CYS A 43 0.83 1.46 -2.59
C CYS A 43 -0.44 2.28 -2.37
N MET A 44 -1.45 1.73 -1.69
CA MET A 44 -2.65 2.49 -1.32
C MET A 44 -2.32 3.65 -0.37
N CYS A 45 -1.49 3.44 0.65
CA CYS A 45 -1.09 4.48 1.59
C CYS A 45 -0.22 5.57 0.94
N ALA A 46 0.61 5.20 -0.04
CA ALA A 46 1.49 6.12 -0.77
C ALA A 46 0.72 7.19 -1.56
N ARG A 47 -0.52 6.91 -1.99
CA ARG A 47 -1.36 7.86 -2.74
C ARG A 47 -1.66 9.16 -1.97
N TYR A 48 -1.57 9.12 -0.64
CA TYR A 48 -1.92 10.24 0.23
C TYR A 48 -0.72 11.07 0.70
N GLN A 49 0.48 10.81 0.14
CA GLN A 49 1.73 11.51 0.51
C GLN A 49 1.75 13.03 0.26
N ALA A 50 0.84 13.53 -0.57
CA ALA A 50 0.70 14.97 -0.84
C ALA A 50 0.09 15.72 0.35
N ARG A 51 -0.89 15.10 1.03
CA ARG A 51 -1.55 15.65 2.21
C ARG A 51 -2.02 14.51 3.12
N PRO A 52 -1.11 13.91 3.91
CA PRO A 52 -1.48 12.84 4.82
C PRO A 52 -2.27 13.38 6.00
N THR A 53 -3.11 12.53 6.58
CA THR A 53 -3.93 12.83 7.77
C THR A 53 -3.73 11.75 8.83
N GLU A 54 -4.22 11.99 10.04
CA GLU A 54 -4.15 11.01 11.13
C GLU A 54 -4.79 9.65 10.75
N LYS A 55 -5.85 9.65 9.92
CA LYS A 55 -6.46 8.44 9.36
C LYS A 55 -5.46 7.62 8.54
N HIS A 56 -4.66 8.28 7.69
CA HIS A 56 -3.62 7.66 6.88
C HIS A 56 -2.49 7.09 7.75
N VAL A 57 -2.05 7.85 8.77
CA VAL A 57 -1.05 7.38 9.73
C VAL A 57 -1.56 6.15 10.50
N HIS A 58 -2.85 6.11 10.86
CA HIS A 58 -3.43 4.94 11.51
C HIS A 58 -3.39 3.70 10.61
N ALA A 59 -3.58 3.86 9.30
CA ALA A 59 -3.44 2.77 8.33
C ALA A 59 -2.01 2.25 8.27
N VAL A 60 -1.03 3.15 8.23
CA VAL A 60 0.40 2.80 8.27
C VAL A 60 0.76 2.08 9.58
N LYS A 61 0.24 2.53 10.73
CA LYS A 61 0.40 1.82 12.01
C LYS A 61 -0.18 0.39 11.97
N ARG A 62 -1.25 0.13 11.22
CA ARG A 62 -1.76 -1.24 11.01
C ARG A 62 -0.77 -2.11 10.25
N ILE A 63 -0.10 -1.57 9.23
CA ILE A 63 0.94 -2.28 8.48
C ILE A 63 2.09 -2.67 9.41
N PHE A 64 2.57 -1.74 10.25
CA PHE A 64 3.61 -2.05 11.24
C PHE A 64 3.19 -3.11 12.26
N ARG A 65 1.93 -3.08 12.73
CA ARG A 65 1.41 -4.12 13.62
C ARG A 65 1.37 -5.49 12.95
N TYR A 66 0.98 -5.54 11.69
CA TYR A 66 0.99 -6.77 10.90
C TYR A 66 2.41 -7.30 10.75
N LEU A 67 3.35 -6.45 10.33
CA LEU A 67 4.78 -6.78 10.23
C LEU A 67 5.35 -7.37 11.52
N ARG A 68 5.04 -6.75 12.67
CA ARG A 68 5.48 -7.24 13.99
C ARG A 68 4.93 -8.64 14.32
N GLY A 69 3.72 -8.98 13.87
CA GLY A 69 3.10 -10.28 14.12
C GLY A 69 3.65 -11.42 13.25
N ILE A 70 4.36 -11.11 12.18
CA ILE A 70 4.77 -12.05 11.13
C ILE A 70 6.25 -11.94 10.78
N VAL A 71 7.07 -11.45 11.71
CA VAL A 71 8.52 -11.24 11.50
C VAL A 71 9.21 -12.51 10.97
N HIS A 72 8.78 -13.68 11.44
CA HIS A 72 9.34 -14.98 11.05
C HIS A 72 8.60 -15.67 9.89
N ARG A 73 7.65 -14.98 9.24
CA ARG A 73 6.86 -15.53 8.13
C ARG A 73 7.04 -14.67 6.89
N GLY A 74 7.30 -15.30 5.76
CA GLY A 74 7.45 -14.63 4.47
C GLY A 74 7.09 -15.58 3.33
N LEU A 75 6.88 -15.01 2.14
CA LEU A 75 6.76 -15.80 0.93
C LEU A 75 8.15 -16.28 0.52
N TRP A 76 8.31 -17.59 0.34
CA TRP A 76 9.56 -18.20 -0.14
C TRP A 76 9.30 -18.85 -1.49
N TYR A 77 10.08 -18.45 -2.49
CA TYR A 77 10.04 -18.99 -3.84
C TYR A 77 11.35 -19.75 -4.09
N PRO A 78 11.34 -21.10 -4.04
CA PRO A 78 12.53 -21.90 -4.32
C PRO A 78 12.95 -21.74 -5.78
N LYS A 79 14.26 -21.59 -6.01
CA LYS A 79 14.83 -21.47 -7.37
C LYS A 79 14.48 -22.66 -8.25
N ASP A 80 14.45 -23.86 -7.66
CA ASP A 80 14.19 -25.12 -8.38
C ASP A 80 12.70 -25.48 -8.44
N SER A 81 11.81 -24.54 -8.10
CA SER A 81 10.38 -24.76 -8.24
C SER A 81 9.97 -24.61 -9.71
N SER A 82 9.13 -25.51 -10.21
CA SER A 82 8.53 -25.43 -11.55
C SER A 82 7.41 -24.36 -11.62
N VAL A 83 7.46 -23.34 -10.76
CA VAL A 83 6.43 -22.30 -10.65
C VAL A 83 6.61 -21.34 -11.82
N ALA A 84 5.75 -21.46 -12.83
CA ALA A 84 5.61 -20.46 -13.87
C ALA A 84 4.84 -19.25 -13.30
N LEU A 85 5.49 -18.08 -13.23
CA LEU A 85 4.85 -16.84 -12.83
C LEU A 85 4.11 -16.23 -14.03
N THR A 86 2.78 -16.35 -14.05
CA THR A 86 1.93 -15.65 -15.01
C THR A 86 1.36 -14.40 -14.36
N ALA A 87 1.71 -13.22 -14.88
CA ALA A 87 1.18 -11.94 -14.42
C ALA A 87 0.24 -11.35 -15.48
N PHE A 88 -0.88 -10.79 -15.03
CA PHE A 88 -1.83 -10.07 -15.87
C PHE A 88 -1.89 -8.61 -15.41
N THR A 89 -1.93 -7.69 -16.38
CA THR A 89 -2.09 -6.26 -16.13
C THR A 89 -3.33 -5.78 -16.87
N ASP A 90 -4.27 -5.18 -16.15
CA ASP A 90 -5.47 -4.55 -16.72
C ASP A 90 -5.41 -3.05 -16.48
N ALA A 91 -5.97 -2.27 -17.41
CA ALA A 91 -6.09 -0.83 -17.28
C ALA A 91 -7.51 -0.47 -16.84
N ASP A 92 -7.67 -0.05 -15.59
CA ASP A 92 -9.00 0.29 -15.07
C ASP A 92 -9.35 1.76 -15.32
N HIS A 93 -10.49 2.05 -15.96
CA HIS A 93 -10.99 3.43 -16.01
C HIS A 93 -11.58 3.82 -14.65
N ALA A 94 -11.08 4.94 -14.11
CA ALA A 94 -11.55 5.51 -12.85
C ALA A 94 -11.46 4.60 -11.61
N GLY A 95 -10.45 3.71 -11.57
CA GLY A 95 -10.15 2.81 -10.45
C GLY A 95 -9.90 3.52 -9.11
N CYS A 96 -9.37 4.74 -9.15
CA CYS A 96 -9.25 5.56 -7.95
C CYS A 96 -10.57 6.27 -7.65
N HIS A 97 -11.24 5.90 -6.55
CA HIS A 97 -12.50 6.54 -6.15
C HIS A 97 -12.33 8.05 -5.86
N ASP A 98 -11.16 8.46 -5.39
CA ASP A 98 -10.89 9.85 -4.99
C ASP A 98 -10.61 10.78 -6.17
N THR A 99 -9.97 10.28 -7.24
CA THR A 99 -9.54 11.10 -8.39
C THR A 99 -10.20 10.71 -9.69
N ARG A 100 -10.91 9.57 -9.73
CA ARG A 100 -11.45 8.94 -10.94
C ARG A 100 -10.38 8.73 -12.02
N ARG A 101 -9.12 8.64 -11.62
CA ARG A 101 -7.99 8.28 -12.50
C ARG A 101 -7.70 6.79 -12.42
N SER A 102 -7.18 6.24 -13.50
CA SER A 102 -6.65 4.88 -13.54
C SER A 102 -5.57 4.70 -12.50
N THR A 103 -5.53 3.50 -11.91
CA THR A 103 -4.55 3.17 -10.86
C THR A 103 -3.36 2.36 -11.38
N SER A 104 -3.47 1.93 -12.62
CA SER A 104 -2.51 1.20 -13.43
C SER A 104 -2.07 2.06 -14.62
N GLY A 105 -0.78 2.05 -14.91
CA GLY A 105 -0.17 2.78 -16.02
C GLY A 105 1.34 2.65 -15.89
N SER A 106 1.94 1.79 -16.70
CA SER A 106 3.39 1.76 -16.90
C SER A 106 3.79 2.96 -17.74
N VAL A 107 4.89 3.61 -17.34
CA VAL A 107 5.71 4.43 -18.25
C VAL A 107 6.48 3.51 -19.18
#